data_AF-H1PVN9-F1
#
_entry.id   AF-H1PVN9-F1
#
_cell.length_a   1.000
_cell.length_b   1.000
_cell.length_c   1.000
_cell.angle_alpha   90.00
_cell.angle_beta   90.00
_cell.angle_gamma   90.00
#
_symmetry.space_group_name_H-M   'P 1'
#
loop_
_entity.id
_entity.type
_entity.pdbx_description
1 polymer ?
#
loop_
_entity_poly.entity_id
_entity_poly.type
_entity_poly.pdbx_seq_one_letter_code
_entity_poly.pdbx_strand_id
1 'polypeptide(L)'
;MFGEVLTELMEKKNIGVAKFRDITGISAGYMSDLKKNRYLPSKSKLEVIIATLELNKEEELLLREEWALSKSDDSLRKTVSNLKEKNKDMLSVLKSVKKENELADEIKSLENYKAVYNLLFSDLNQEEAKELLKSISEKLEIIALRKNKYEKVKKKIEELNSIIESIK
;
A
#
# COMPACT_ATOMS: atom_id res chain seq x y z
N MET A 1 -19.64 16.19 -17.27
CA MET A 1 -18.80 15.58 -16.23
C MET A 1 -17.62 16.47 -15.86
N PHE A 2 -16.82 17.02 -16.80
CA PHE A 2 -15.77 17.99 -16.45
C PHE A 2 -16.23 19.15 -15.54
N GLY A 3 -17.36 19.80 -15.87
CA GLY A 3 -17.88 20.92 -15.10
C GLY A 3 -18.34 20.55 -13.68
N GLU A 4 -18.79 19.31 -13.49
CA GLU A 4 -19.20 18.78 -12.18
C GLU A 4 -17.96 18.53 -11.33
N VAL A 5 -16.97 17.82 -11.88
CA VAL A 5 -15.68 17.57 -11.19
C VAL A 5 -14.95 18.87 -10.85
N LEU A 6 -14.96 19.85 -11.76
CA LEU A 6 -14.40 21.17 -11.47
C LEU A 6 -15.13 21.85 -10.31
N THR A 7 -16.47 21.72 -10.23
CA THR A 7 -17.27 22.29 -9.15
C THR A 7 -16.91 21.67 -7.81
N GLU A 8 -16.85 20.35 -7.73
CA GLU A 8 -16.49 19.61 -6.52
C GLU A 8 -15.09 19.98 -6.02
N LEU A 9 -14.11 20.08 -6.94
CA LEU A 9 -12.74 20.46 -6.58
C LEU A 9 -12.66 21.90 -6.09
N MET A 10 -13.39 22.84 -6.71
CA MET A 10 -13.46 24.23 -6.25
C MET A 10 -14.07 24.34 -4.84
N GLU A 11 -15.12 23.58 -4.56
CA GLU A 11 -15.76 23.51 -3.24
C GLU A 11 -14.84 22.91 -2.19
N LYS A 12 -14.17 21.79 -2.52
CA LYS A 12 -13.19 21.14 -1.66
C LYS A 12 -12.03 22.07 -1.25
N LYS A 13 -11.58 22.92 -2.17
CA LYS A 13 -10.51 23.91 -1.93
C LYS A 13 -11.04 25.22 -1.32
N ASN A 14 -12.34 25.32 -1.07
CA ASN A 14 -13.01 26.52 -0.56
C ASN A 14 -12.71 27.78 -1.42
N ILE A 15 -12.75 27.62 -2.74
CA ILE A 15 -12.52 28.70 -3.71
C ILE A 15 -13.81 28.97 -4.48
N GLY A 16 -14.47 30.08 -4.14
CA GLY A 16 -15.64 30.57 -4.87
C GLY A 16 -15.28 31.23 -6.21
N VAL A 17 -16.27 31.38 -7.10
CA VAL A 17 -16.10 31.93 -8.45
C VAL A 17 -15.52 33.35 -8.45
N ALA A 18 -15.91 34.19 -7.49
CA ALA A 18 -15.39 35.55 -7.36
C ALA A 18 -13.88 35.54 -7.06
N LYS A 19 -13.48 34.79 -6.03
CA LYS A 19 -12.06 34.61 -5.66
C LYS A 19 -11.26 33.98 -6.80
N PHE A 20 -11.84 33.00 -7.49
CA PHE A 20 -11.20 32.33 -8.63
C PHE A 20 -10.94 33.31 -9.79
N ARG A 21 -11.92 34.14 -10.13
CA ARG A 21 -11.79 35.19 -11.14
C ARG A 21 -10.68 36.17 -10.76
N ASP A 22 -10.65 36.61 -9.51
CA ASP A 22 -9.68 37.61 -9.06
C ASP A 22 -8.24 37.07 -9.14
N ILE A 23 -8.04 35.76 -8.97
CA ILE A 23 -6.72 35.10 -9.09
C ILE A 23 -6.35 34.83 -10.56
N THR A 24 -7.29 34.34 -11.36
CA THR A 24 -6.99 33.79 -12.70
C THR A 24 -7.27 34.75 -13.86
N GLY A 25 -8.01 35.83 -13.61
CA GLY A 25 -8.57 36.69 -14.65
C GLY A 25 -9.68 36.02 -15.47
N ILE A 26 -10.10 34.79 -15.13
CA ILE A 26 -11.16 34.07 -15.83
C ILE A 26 -12.52 34.62 -15.39
N SER A 27 -13.30 35.15 -16.34
CA SER A 27 -14.59 35.79 -16.04
C SER A 27 -15.59 34.84 -15.37
N ALA A 28 -16.43 35.38 -14.49
CA ALA A 28 -17.48 34.62 -13.82
C ALA A 28 -18.48 33.99 -14.81
N GLY A 29 -18.75 34.67 -15.93
CA GLY A 29 -19.58 34.13 -17.01
C GLY A 29 -18.95 32.88 -17.64
N TYR A 30 -17.66 32.96 -18.01
CA TYR A 30 -16.95 31.81 -18.55
C TYR A 30 -16.89 30.65 -17.54
N MET A 31 -16.67 30.94 -16.26
CA MET A 31 -16.66 29.93 -15.21
C MET A 31 -18.03 29.24 -15.06
N SER A 32 -19.13 30.00 -15.14
CA SER A 32 -20.49 29.44 -15.14
C SER A 32 -20.69 28.48 -16.33
N ASP A 33 -20.20 28.85 -17.51
CA ASP A 33 -20.27 28.00 -18.69
C ASP A 33 -19.42 26.72 -18.57
N LEU A 34 -18.23 26.81 -17.96
CA LEU A 34 -17.40 25.64 -17.66
C LEU A 34 -18.11 24.68 -16.70
N LYS A 35 -18.65 25.20 -15.59
CA LYS A 35 -19.37 24.39 -14.59
C LYS A 35 -20.61 23.72 -15.18
N LYS A 36 -21.26 24.36 -16.15
CA LYS A 36 -22.42 23.81 -16.89
C LYS A 36 -22.04 22.91 -18.08
N ASN A 37 -20.75 22.60 -18.28
CA ASN A 37 -20.24 21.81 -19.41
C ASN A 37 -20.61 22.41 -20.80
N ARG A 38 -20.88 23.72 -20.89
CA ARG A 38 -21.20 24.39 -22.16
C ARG A 38 -19.96 24.60 -23.03
N TYR A 39 -18.83 24.83 -22.37
CA TYR A 39 -17.52 24.95 -23.01
C TYR A 39 -16.46 24.20 -22.21
N LEU A 40 -15.38 23.81 -22.89
CA LEU A 40 -14.17 23.30 -22.26
C LEU A 40 -13.09 24.37 -22.25
N PRO A 41 -12.24 24.42 -21.20
CA PRO A 41 -11.10 25.32 -21.21
C PRO A 41 -10.08 24.90 -22.27
N SER A 42 -9.31 25.86 -22.77
CA SER A 42 -8.08 25.55 -23.50
C SER A 42 -7.09 24.84 -22.58
N LYS A 43 -6.08 24.17 -23.13
CA LYS A 43 -5.02 23.55 -22.32
C LYS A 43 -4.35 24.57 -21.39
N SER A 44 -4.02 25.76 -21.91
CA SER A 44 -3.44 26.85 -21.10
C SER A 44 -4.33 27.28 -19.94
N LYS A 45 -5.64 27.43 -20.16
CA LYS A 45 -6.59 27.77 -19.10
C LYS A 45 -6.77 26.63 -18.10
N LEU A 46 -6.71 25.38 -18.55
CA LEU A 46 -6.74 24.20 -17.67
C LEU A 46 -5.52 24.20 -16.74
N GLU A 47 -4.32 24.49 -17.23
CA GLU A 47 -3.11 24.60 -16.38
C GLU A 47 -3.28 25.69 -15.31
N VAL A 48 -3.82 26.85 -15.70
CA VAL A 48 -4.11 27.94 -14.74
C VAL A 48 -5.12 27.50 -13.69
N ILE A 49 -6.16 26.76 -14.09
CA ILE A 49 -7.15 26.21 -13.16
C ILE A 49 -6.51 25.24 -12.17
N ILE A 50 -5.71 24.28 -12.66
CA ILE A 50 -5.03 23.29 -11.82
C ILE A 50 -4.09 23.97 -10.82
N ALA A 51 -3.29 24.92 -11.30
CA ALA A 51 -2.35 25.66 -10.45
C ALA A 51 -3.08 26.48 -9.37
N THR A 52 -4.19 27.11 -9.72
CA THR A 52 -4.97 27.96 -8.79
C THR A 52 -5.66 27.16 -7.69
N LEU A 53 -6.11 25.94 -8.02
CA LEU A 53 -6.77 25.07 -7.05
C LEU A 53 -5.77 24.28 -6.20
N GLU A 54 -4.46 24.41 -6.45
CA GLU A 54 -3.40 23.69 -5.74
C GLU A 54 -3.75 22.19 -5.61
N LEU A 55 -4.13 21.59 -6.75
CA LEU A 55 -4.54 20.20 -6.79
C LEU A 55 -3.37 19.27 -6.47
N ASN A 56 -3.63 18.21 -5.71
CA ASN A 56 -2.68 17.12 -5.58
C ASN A 56 -2.66 16.29 -6.88
N LYS A 57 -1.71 15.36 -7.00
CA LYS A 57 -1.52 14.56 -8.22
C LYS A 57 -2.77 13.75 -8.63
N GLU A 58 -3.53 13.24 -7.67
CA GLU A 58 -4.74 12.45 -7.96
C GLU A 58 -5.88 13.34 -8.44
N GLU A 59 -6.08 14.49 -7.78
CA GLU A 59 -7.07 15.51 -8.15
C GLU A 59 -6.78 16.08 -9.54
N GLU A 60 -5.49 16.36 -9.82
CA GLU A 60 -5.04 16.83 -11.12
C GLU A 60 -5.31 15.79 -12.21
N LEU A 61 -4.96 14.53 -11.96
CA LEU A 61 -5.17 13.44 -12.90
C LEU A 61 -6.66 13.30 -13.22
N LEU A 62 -7.53 13.29 -12.20
CA LEU A 62 -8.97 13.20 -12.36
C LEU A 62 -9.51 14.33 -13.26
N LEU A 63 -9.15 15.58 -12.96
CA LEU A 63 -9.64 16.73 -13.72
C LEU A 63 -9.15 16.73 -15.17
N ARG A 64 -7.90 16.32 -15.41
CA ARG A 64 -7.31 16.18 -16.76
C ARG A 64 -7.97 15.06 -17.56
N GLU A 65 -8.24 13.92 -16.92
CA GLU A 65 -8.93 12.81 -17.56
C GLU A 65 -10.33 13.23 -18.00
N GLU A 66 -11.10 13.87 -17.13
CA GLU A 66 -12.43 14.37 -17.48
C GLU A 66 -12.40 15.41 -18.59
N TRP A 67 -11.40 16.30 -18.58
CA TRP A 67 -11.21 17.27 -19.65
C TRP A 67 -10.90 16.60 -21.00
N ALA A 68 -10.04 15.57 -21.02
CA ALA A 68 -9.66 14.85 -22.22
C ALA A 68 -10.81 13.98 -22.75
N LEU A 69 -11.51 13.27 -21.86
CA LEU A 69 -12.67 12.46 -22.20
C LEU A 69 -13.84 13.31 -22.67
N SER A 70 -13.98 14.54 -22.15
CA SER A 70 -14.99 15.49 -22.61
C SER A 70 -14.84 15.88 -24.09
N LYS A 71 -13.63 15.71 -24.66
CA LYS A 71 -13.35 15.91 -26.10
C LYS A 71 -13.47 14.63 -26.94
N SER A 72 -13.65 13.49 -26.29
CA SER A 72 -13.64 12.17 -26.93
C SER A 72 -15.06 11.68 -27.20
N ASP A 73 -15.20 10.85 -28.24
CA ASP A 73 -16.45 10.20 -28.58
C ASP A 73 -16.86 9.12 -27.55
N ASP A 74 -18.11 8.68 -27.62
CA ASP A 74 -18.66 7.67 -26.70
C ASP A 74 -17.94 6.33 -26.79
N SER A 75 -17.35 6.00 -27.95
CA SER A 75 -16.59 4.76 -28.16
C SER A 75 -15.30 4.74 -27.36
N LEU A 76 -14.53 5.84 -27.41
CA LEU A 76 -13.32 6.02 -26.63
C LEU A 76 -13.62 6.06 -25.12
N ARG A 77 -14.71 6.72 -24.71
CA ARG A 77 -15.14 6.73 -23.30
C ARG A 77 -15.42 5.32 -22.78
N LYS A 78 -16.16 4.52 -23.55
CA LYS A 78 -16.43 3.11 -23.20
C LYS A 78 -15.15 2.29 -23.14
N THR A 79 -14.25 2.48 -24.10
CA THR A 79 -12.93 1.81 -24.10
C THR A 79 -12.13 2.15 -22.85
N VAL A 80 -12.04 3.43 -22.47
CA VAL A 80 -11.32 3.87 -21.27
C VAL A 80 -11.96 3.31 -20.00
N SER A 81 -13.30 3.30 -19.91
CA SER A 81 -14.01 2.69 -18.78
C SER A 81 -13.69 1.19 -18.64
N ASN A 82 -13.76 0.45 -19.75
CA ASN A 82 -13.46 -0.99 -19.77
C ASN A 82 -11.99 -1.26 -19.39
N LEU A 83 -11.05 -0.43 -19.84
CA LEU A 83 -9.64 -0.56 -19.46
C LEU A 83 -9.40 -0.26 -17.98
N LYS A 84 -10.08 0.74 -17.41
CA LYS A 84 -10.02 1.04 -15.98
C LYS A 84 -10.53 -0.13 -15.13
N GLU A 85 -11.64 -0.74 -15.55
CA GLU A 85 -12.19 -1.93 -14.89
C GLU A 85 -11.22 -3.12 -14.95
N LYS A 86 -10.74 -3.47 -16.15
CA LYS A 86 -9.75 -4.55 -16.33
C LYS A 86 -8.47 -4.33 -15.51
N ASN A 87 -7.98 -3.09 -15.43
CA ASN A 87 -6.81 -2.77 -14.61
C ASN A 87 -7.06 -2.94 -13.11
N LYS A 88 -8.26 -2.61 -12.63
CA LYS A 88 -8.65 -2.84 -11.23
C LYS A 88 -8.68 -4.32 -10.90
N ASP A 89 -9.22 -5.14 -11.80
CA ASP A 89 -9.24 -6.60 -11.65
C ASP A 89 -7.82 -7.16 -11.61
N MET A 90 -6.95 -6.71 -12.54
CA MET A 90 -5.54 -7.11 -12.57
C MET A 90 -4.80 -6.74 -11.28
N LEU A 91 -5.01 -5.54 -10.73
CA LEU A 91 -4.43 -5.14 -9.44
C LEU A 91 -4.89 -6.04 -8.29
N SER A 92 -6.14 -6.51 -8.32
CA SER A 92 -6.65 -7.44 -7.30
C SER A 92 -5.96 -8.81 -7.39
N VAL A 93 -5.77 -9.33 -8.61
CA VAL A 93 -5.07 -10.59 -8.88
C VAL A 93 -3.60 -10.51 -8.47
N LEU A 94 -2.92 -9.40 -8.77
CA LEU A 94 -1.53 -9.21 -8.35
C LEU A 94 -1.38 -9.19 -6.82
N LYS A 95 -2.33 -8.58 -6.11
CA LYS A 95 -2.35 -8.60 -4.63
C LYS A 95 -2.55 -10.01 -4.08
N SER A 96 -3.43 -10.82 -4.67
CA SER A 96 -3.63 -12.20 -4.22
C SER A 96 -2.40 -13.08 -4.48
N VAL A 97 -1.79 -12.97 -5.66
CA VAL A 97 -0.57 -13.71 -6.01
C VAL A 97 0.59 -13.33 -5.08
N LYS A 98 0.74 -12.05 -4.74
CA LYS A 98 1.76 -11.62 -3.76
C LYS A 98 1.57 -12.29 -2.41
N LYS A 99 0.32 -12.35 -1.91
CA LYS A 99 -0.01 -13.02 -0.65
C LYS A 99 0.26 -14.53 -0.70
N GLU A 100 -0.03 -15.17 -1.83
CA GLU A 100 0.25 -16.60 -2.04
C GLU A 100 1.75 -16.90 -1.99
N ASN A 101 2.58 -16.08 -2.63
CA ASN A 101 4.04 -16.21 -2.57
C ASN A 101 4.58 -16.02 -1.14
N GLU A 102 4.07 -15.03 -0.40
CA GLU A 102 4.44 -14.83 1.01
C GLU A 102 4.12 -16.07 1.86
N LEU A 103 2.95 -16.69 1.64
CA LEU A 103 2.57 -17.95 2.32
C LEU A 103 3.45 -19.13 1.88
N ALA A 104 3.81 -19.23 0.61
CA ALA A 104 4.70 -20.27 0.10
C ALA A 104 6.10 -20.17 0.73
N ASP A 105 6.63 -18.95 0.87
CA ASP A 105 7.90 -18.70 1.57
C ASP A 105 7.81 -19.07 3.05
N GLU A 106 6.69 -18.77 3.72
CA GLU A 106 6.45 -19.17 5.11
C GLU A 106 6.39 -20.70 5.25
N ILE A 107 5.66 -21.39 4.38
CA ILE A 107 5.60 -22.87 4.34
C ILE A 107 6.99 -23.46 4.17
N LYS A 108 7.78 -22.93 3.23
CA LYS A 108 9.15 -23.40 2.98
C LYS A 108 10.05 -23.18 4.20
N SER A 109 9.87 -22.06 4.92
CA SER A 109 10.58 -21.83 6.18
C SER A 109 10.21 -22.87 7.24
N LEU A 110 8.92 -23.20 7.36
CA LEU A 110 8.42 -24.22 8.29
C LEU A 110 8.88 -25.63 7.92
N GLU A 111 8.97 -25.96 6.63
CA GLU A 111 9.55 -27.22 6.16
C GLU A 111 11.03 -27.35 6.54
N ASN A 112 11.81 -26.27 6.43
CA ASN A 112 13.20 -26.26 6.90
C ASN A 112 13.29 -26.48 8.41
N TYR A 113 12.44 -25.83 9.21
CA TYR A 113 12.40 -26.05 10.66
C TYR A 113 11.98 -27.48 11.01
N LYS A 114 11.02 -28.05 10.28
CA LYS A 114 10.61 -29.46 10.42
C LYS A 114 11.76 -30.41 10.09
N ALA A 115 12.54 -30.13 9.04
CA ALA A 115 13.71 -30.92 8.68
C ALA A 115 14.78 -30.88 9.78
N VAL A 116 15.09 -29.70 10.31
CA VAL A 116 16.00 -29.55 11.46
C VAL A 116 15.48 -30.30 12.69
N TYR A 117 14.18 -30.18 12.98
CA TYR A 117 13.57 -30.92 14.08
C TYR A 117 13.74 -32.43 13.91
N ASN A 118 13.42 -32.96 12.73
CA ASN A 118 13.57 -34.38 12.45
C ASN A 118 15.03 -34.83 12.60
N LEU A 119 16.00 -34.09 12.04
CA LEU A 119 17.42 -34.44 12.13
C LEU A 119 17.97 -34.44 13.56
N LEU A 120 17.47 -33.56 14.42
CA LEU A 120 17.97 -33.42 15.77
C LEU A 120 17.23 -34.29 16.79
N PHE A 121 15.95 -34.60 16.56
CA PHE A 121 15.08 -35.16 17.60
C PHE A 121 14.34 -36.43 17.19
N SER A 122 14.36 -36.88 15.91
CA SER A 122 13.55 -38.04 15.49
C SER A 122 13.92 -39.33 16.22
N ASP A 123 15.20 -39.47 16.57
CA ASP A 123 15.77 -40.70 17.14
C ASP A 123 16.03 -40.57 18.64
N LEU A 124 15.66 -39.43 19.25
CA LEU A 124 15.86 -39.16 20.67
C LEU A 124 14.59 -39.42 21.46
N ASN A 125 14.75 -40.00 22.66
CA ASN A 125 13.68 -40.01 23.65
C ASN A 125 13.54 -38.63 24.34
N GLN A 126 12.51 -38.46 25.15
CA GLN A 126 12.20 -37.17 25.81
C GLN A 126 13.33 -36.66 26.72
N GLU A 127 14.04 -37.56 27.40
CA GLU A 127 15.13 -37.21 28.31
C GLU A 127 16.37 -36.77 27.53
N GLU A 128 16.74 -37.52 26.48
CA GLU A 128 17.83 -37.17 25.56
C GLU A 128 17.56 -35.84 24.82
N ALA A 129 16.32 -35.64 24.37
CA ALA A 129 15.91 -34.38 23.75
C ALA A 129 16.00 -33.21 24.72
N LYS A 130 15.61 -33.41 25.98
CA LYS A 130 15.70 -32.39 27.05
C LYS A 130 17.17 -32.03 27.35
N GLU A 131 18.06 -33.01 27.40
CA GLU A 131 19.50 -32.80 27.59
C GLU A 131 20.13 -32.02 26.41
N LEU A 132 19.78 -32.38 25.17
CA LEU A 132 20.22 -31.65 23.97
C LEU A 132 19.76 -30.19 24.01
N LEU A 133 18.49 -29.95 24.37
CA LEU A 133 17.94 -28.60 24.47
C LEU A 133 18.62 -27.77 25.57
N LYS A 134 18.94 -28.37 26.72
CA LYS A 134 19.73 -27.71 27.78
C LYS A 134 21.10 -27.29 27.25
N SER A 135 21.79 -28.21 26.57
CA SER A 135 23.10 -27.93 25.95
C SER A 135 23.05 -26.79 24.94
N ILE A 136 21.98 -26.73 24.12
CA ILE A 136 21.74 -25.64 23.17
C ILE A 136 21.54 -24.31 23.93
N SER A 137 20.73 -24.31 25.00
CA SER A 137 20.44 -23.13 25.80
C SER A 137 21.71 -22.55 26.45
N GLU A 138 22.52 -23.39 27.08
CA GLU A 138 23.81 -23.01 27.67
C GLU A 138 24.75 -22.42 26.61
N LYS A 139 24.78 -23.02 25.41
CA LYS A 139 25.62 -22.53 24.33
C LYS A 139 25.17 -21.16 23.82
N LEU A 140 23.86 -20.92 23.76
CA LEU A 140 23.29 -19.62 23.39
C LEU A 140 23.67 -18.54 24.41
N GLU A 141 23.63 -18.86 25.70
CA GLU A 141 24.07 -17.97 26.78
C GLU A 141 25.55 -17.58 26.63
N ILE A 142 26.43 -18.55 26.40
CA ILE A 142 27.86 -18.30 26.17
C ILE A 142 28.08 -17.41 24.96
N ILE A 143 27.37 -17.66 23.84
CA ILE A 143 27.49 -16.84 22.63
C ILE A 143 27.02 -15.41 22.88
N ALA A 144 25.93 -15.24 23.64
CA ALA A 144 25.37 -13.94 23.96
C ALA A 144 26.31 -13.11 24.84
N LEU A 145 26.94 -13.75 25.84
CA LEU A 145 27.97 -13.13 26.68
C LEU A 145 29.17 -12.69 25.83
N ARG A 146 29.71 -13.57 24.98
CA ARG A 146 30.85 -13.27 24.10
C ARG A 146 30.58 -12.11 23.14
N LYS A 147 29.33 -11.94 22.69
CA LYS A 147 28.94 -10.87 21.77
C LYS A 147 28.42 -9.60 22.47
N ASN A 148 28.52 -9.49 23.81
CA ASN A 148 27.94 -8.40 24.61
C ASN A 148 26.45 -8.15 24.32
N LYS A 149 25.69 -9.23 24.08
CA LYS A 149 24.24 -9.20 23.82
C LYS A 149 23.41 -9.83 24.92
N TYR A 150 24.03 -10.29 26.01
CA TYR A 150 23.37 -11.05 27.07
C TYR A 150 22.13 -10.36 27.64
N GLU A 151 22.24 -9.09 28.05
CA GLU A 151 21.10 -8.33 28.59
C GLU A 151 19.90 -8.25 27.64
N LYS A 152 20.12 -8.33 26.31
CA LYS A 152 19.05 -8.31 25.31
C LYS A 152 18.35 -9.66 25.15
N VAL A 153 19.00 -10.77 25.51
CA VAL A 153 18.49 -12.13 25.30
C VAL A 153 18.20 -12.87 26.60
N LYS A 154 18.61 -12.34 27.76
CA LYS A 154 18.44 -12.96 29.08
C LYS A 154 17.02 -13.48 29.32
N LYS A 155 16.01 -12.61 29.13
CA LYS A 155 14.60 -13.01 29.29
C LYS A 155 14.19 -14.16 28.35
N LYS A 156 14.70 -14.17 27.11
CA LYS A 156 14.39 -15.23 26.14
C LYS A 156 15.05 -16.56 26.53
N ILE A 157 16.24 -16.52 27.14
CA ILE A 157 16.93 -17.71 27.64
C ILE A 157 16.21 -18.27 28.88
N GLU A 158 15.77 -17.39 29.79
CA GLU A 158 14.96 -17.77 30.96
C GLU A 158 13.64 -18.45 30.54
N GLU A 159 12.93 -17.87 29.57
CA GLU A 159 11.72 -18.46 28.98
C GLU A 159 12.00 -19.82 28.33
N LEU A 160 13.08 -19.93 27.54
CA LEU A 160 13.49 -21.18 26.91
C LEU A 160 13.74 -22.28 27.96
N ASN A 161 14.47 -21.97 29.03
CA ASN A 161 14.77 -22.92 30.10
C ASN A 161 13.50 -23.39 30.83
N SER A 162 12.55 -22.48 31.07
CA SER A 162 11.25 -22.83 31.65
C SER A 162 10.48 -23.81 30.77
N ILE A 163 10.46 -23.57 29.45
CA ILE A 163 9.83 -24.47 28.48
C ILE A 163 10.51 -25.84 28.47
N ILE A 164 11.85 -25.88 28.43
CA ILE A 164 12.62 -27.13 28.45
C ILE A 164 12.29 -27.94 29.72
N GLU A 165 12.16 -27.28 30.88
CA GLU A 165 11.82 -27.97 32.12
C GLU A 165 10.41 -28.56 32.12
N SER A 166 9.48 -27.94 31.40
CA SER A 166 8.10 -28.41 31.26
C SER A 166 7.91 -29.61 30.33
N ILE A 167 8.94 -29.97 29.54
CA ILE A 167 8.91 -31.17 28.70
C ILE A 167 8.90 -32.39 29.62
N LYS A 168 7.78 -33.12 29.57
CA LYS A 168 7.59 -34.42 30.20
C LYS A 168 8.09 -35.51 29.29
#